data_AF-A0A951KEE5-F1
#
_entry.id   AF-A0A951KEE5-F1
#
_cell.length_a   1.000
_cell.length_b   1.000
_cell.length_c   1.000
_cell.angle_alpha   90.00
_cell.angle_beta   90.00
_cell.angle_gamma   90.00
#
_symmetry.space_group_name_H-M   'P 1'
#
loop_
_entity.id
_entity.type
_entity.pdbx_description
1 polymer ?
#
loop_
_entity_poly.entity_id
_entity_poly.type
_entity_poly.pdbx_seq_one_letter_code
_entity_poly.pdbx_strand_id
1 'polypeptide(L)'
;MFRRVIWLVLDSVGIGEMPDAAAYGDAGSDTLGNIARLRGLRLPNLAHLGLGNIKPLPGVAAATQPEACFGRCTLASPGKDTTTGHWEMAGIHLDTPFPLYPHGFPPEVMEEFERRIGRRTLGNKPASGTEIIKELGEEHMLTGWPIIYTSADSVFQVAAHEEVIAVPELYRICEVARA
;
A
#
# COMPACT_ATOMS: atom_id res chain seq x y z
N MET A 1 22.62 10.19 -24.51
CA MET A 1 22.36 10.22 -23.05
C MET A 1 21.51 11.46 -22.75
N PHE A 2 20.46 11.35 -21.93
CA PHE A 2 19.55 12.47 -21.63
C PHE A 2 20.12 13.36 -20.51
N ARG A 3 19.94 14.68 -20.59
CA ARG A 3 20.36 15.63 -19.55
C ARG A 3 19.46 15.60 -18.31
N ARG A 4 18.19 15.23 -18.48
CA ARG A 4 17.16 15.16 -17.43
C ARG A 4 16.27 13.97 -17.73
N VAL A 5 15.84 13.27 -16.68
CA VAL A 5 14.82 12.22 -16.73
C VAL A 5 13.67 12.67 -15.84
N ILE A 6 12.45 12.62 -16.36
CA ILE A 6 11.23 12.83 -15.59
C ILE A 6 10.60 11.45 -15.41
N TRP A 7 10.50 11.02 -14.16
CA TRP A 7 9.92 9.73 -13.82
C TRP A 7 8.56 9.95 -13.16
N LEU A 8 7.52 9.43 -13.80
CA LEU A 8 6.15 9.49 -13.31
C LEU A 8 5.69 8.08 -12.94
N VAL A 9 5.26 7.90 -11.69
CA VAL A 9 4.62 6.66 -11.21
C VAL A 9 3.14 6.95 -11.06
N LEU A 10 2.32 6.22 -11.81
CA LEU A 10 0.87 6.21 -11.62
C LEU A 10 0.55 5.07 -10.63
N ASP A 11 0.54 5.42 -9.35
CA ASP A 11 0.43 4.43 -8.28
C ASP A 11 -0.82 3.55 -8.45
N SER A 12 -0.69 2.25 -8.21
CA SER A 12 -1.70 1.19 -8.37
C SER A 12 -2.25 0.93 -9.79
N VAL A 13 -1.79 1.63 -10.83
CA VAL A 13 -2.30 1.49 -12.21
C VAL A 13 -1.73 0.25 -12.92
N GLY A 14 -2.18 -0.94 -12.50
CA GLY A 14 -1.80 -2.23 -13.12
C GLY A 14 -2.46 -2.49 -14.49
N ILE A 15 -1.77 -3.25 -15.36
CA ILE A 15 -2.21 -3.58 -16.73
C ILE A 15 -2.48 -5.09 -16.94
N GLY A 16 -2.93 -5.77 -15.89
CA GLY A 16 -3.20 -7.20 -15.86
C GLY A 16 -2.37 -7.94 -14.82
N GLU A 17 -2.76 -9.18 -14.56
CA GLU A 17 -2.11 -10.03 -13.56
C GLU A 17 -0.66 -10.36 -13.91
N MET A 18 0.15 -10.55 -12.87
CA MET A 18 1.50 -11.11 -12.98
C MET A 18 1.45 -12.64 -13.07
N PRO A 19 2.50 -13.30 -13.62
CA PRO A 19 2.54 -14.76 -13.74
C PRO A 19 2.33 -15.53 -12.42
N ASP A 20 2.66 -14.92 -11.29
CA ASP A 20 2.57 -15.45 -9.93
C ASP A 20 1.36 -14.92 -9.15
N ALA A 21 0.42 -14.22 -9.79
CA ALA A 21 -0.73 -13.60 -9.11
C ALA A 21 -1.56 -14.58 -8.26
N ALA A 22 -1.64 -15.85 -8.67
CA ALA A 22 -2.31 -16.90 -7.90
C ALA A 22 -1.69 -17.11 -6.50
N ALA A 23 -0.36 -16.96 -6.35
CA ALA A 23 0.31 -17.07 -5.06
C ALA A 23 -0.08 -15.94 -4.09
N TYR A 24 -0.57 -14.82 -4.62
CA TYR A 24 -1.05 -13.67 -3.85
C TYR A 24 -2.57 -13.59 -3.73
N GLY A 25 -3.29 -14.59 -4.26
CA GLY A 25 -4.76 -14.60 -4.31
C GLY A 25 -5.37 -13.62 -5.33
N ASP A 26 -4.58 -13.10 -6.26
CA ASP A 26 -4.98 -12.04 -7.21
C ASP A 26 -5.19 -12.55 -8.64
N ALA A 27 -5.44 -13.86 -8.81
CA ALA A 27 -5.69 -14.45 -10.12
C ALA A 27 -6.89 -13.75 -10.82
N GLY A 28 -6.69 -13.32 -12.06
CA GLY A 28 -7.64 -12.55 -12.86
C GLY A 28 -7.62 -11.03 -12.62
N SER A 29 -6.73 -10.52 -11.76
CA SER A 29 -6.61 -9.08 -11.52
C SER A 29 -6.22 -8.31 -12.79
N ASP A 30 -6.86 -7.17 -13.03
CA ASP A 30 -6.62 -6.34 -14.23
C ASP A 30 -7.16 -4.92 -14.03
N THR A 31 -6.43 -4.06 -13.31
CA THR A 31 -6.92 -2.72 -12.93
C THR A 31 -7.37 -1.90 -14.13
N LEU A 32 -6.49 -1.62 -15.10
CA LEU A 32 -6.84 -0.85 -16.30
C LEU A 32 -7.92 -1.55 -17.14
N GLY A 33 -7.85 -2.86 -17.33
CA GLY A 33 -8.84 -3.58 -18.13
C GLY A 33 -10.23 -3.62 -17.48
N ASN A 34 -10.31 -3.76 -16.15
CA ASN A 34 -11.57 -3.68 -15.41
C ASN A 34 -12.18 -2.27 -15.50
N ILE A 35 -11.38 -1.21 -15.31
CA ILE A 35 -11.86 0.17 -15.44
C ILE A 35 -12.34 0.44 -16.87
N ALA A 36 -11.57 0.04 -17.88
CA ALA A 36 -11.92 0.16 -19.29
C ALA A 36 -13.30 -0.47 -19.58
N ARG A 37 -13.55 -1.68 -19.07
CA ARG A 37 -14.81 -2.41 -19.29
C ARG A 37 -15.99 -1.82 -18.54
N LEU A 38 -15.80 -1.42 -17.28
CA LEU A 38 -16.91 -1.05 -16.40
C LEU A 38 -17.27 0.43 -16.46
N ARG A 39 -16.29 1.31 -16.69
CA ARG A 39 -16.46 2.77 -16.63
C ARG A 39 -16.13 3.47 -17.94
N GLY A 40 -15.47 2.78 -18.86
CA GLY A 40 -14.88 3.39 -20.04
C GLY A 40 -13.59 4.15 -19.70
N LEU A 41 -12.66 4.20 -20.64
CA LEU A 41 -11.43 4.98 -20.53
C LEU A 41 -11.23 5.82 -21.78
N ARG A 42 -10.85 7.08 -21.60
CA ARG A 42 -10.46 8.00 -22.69
C ARG A 42 -9.11 8.61 -22.36
N LEU A 43 -8.05 7.98 -22.85
CA LEU A 43 -6.66 8.34 -22.58
C LEU A 43 -5.90 8.64 -23.89
N PRO A 44 -6.30 9.66 -24.68
CA PRO A 44 -5.77 9.88 -26.02
C PRO A 44 -4.25 10.10 -26.04
N ASN A 45 -3.72 10.84 -25.05
CA ASN A 45 -2.30 11.10 -24.96
C ASN A 45 -1.50 9.82 -24.64
N LEU A 46 -1.98 8.99 -23.71
CA LEU A 46 -1.32 7.72 -23.39
C LEU A 46 -1.48 6.70 -24.53
N ALA A 47 -2.58 6.74 -25.27
CA ALA A 47 -2.76 5.94 -26.48
C ALA A 47 -1.69 6.30 -27.53
N HIS A 48 -1.45 7.59 -27.79
CA HIS A 48 -0.41 8.06 -28.71
C HIS A 48 1.00 7.64 -28.26
N LEU A 49 1.25 7.60 -26.94
CA LEU A 49 2.51 7.10 -26.39
C LEU A 49 2.64 5.57 -26.41
N GLY A 50 1.58 4.83 -26.75
CA GLY A 50 1.63 3.37 -26.93
C GLY A 50 0.99 2.53 -25.82
N LEU A 51 0.19 3.11 -24.91
CA LEU A 51 -0.50 2.35 -23.85
C LEU A 51 -1.36 1.21 -24.41
N GLY A 52 -2.14 1.49 -25.47
CA GLY A 52 -2.96 0.48 -26.14
C GLY A 52 -2.16 -0.58 -26.91
N ASN A 53 -0.86 -0.37 -27.12
CA ASN A 53 0.03 -1.33 -27.76
C ASN A 53 0.59 -2.36 -26.76
N ILE A 54 0.55 -2.09 -25.45
CA ILE A 54 1.00 -3.04 -24.42
C ILE A 54 0.06 -4.24 -24.32
N LYS A 55 -1.26 -3.98 -24.36
CA LYS A 55 -2.34 -4.97 -24.29
C LYS A 55 -3.62 -4.33 -24.87
N PRO A 56 -4.51 -5.10 -25.53
CA PRO A 56 -5.83 -4.59 -25.92
C PRO A 56 -6.60 -4.02 -24.72
N LEU A 57 -6.96 -2.73 -24.80
CA LEU A 57 -7.70 -2.01 -23.76
C LEU A 57 -8.93 -1.32 -24.37
N PRO A 58 -10.16 -1.66 -23.94
CA PRO A 58 -11.36 -0.99 -24.41
C PRO A 58 -11.28 0.54 -24.23
N GLY A 59 -11.57 1.30 -25.29
CA GLY A 59 -11.50 2.77 -25.27
C GLY A 59 -10.08 3.37 -25.44
N VAL A 60 -9.04 2.53 -25.47
CA VAL A 60 -7.64 2.95 -25.69
C VAL A 60 -7.08 2.14 -26.85
N ALA A 61 -7.25 2.65 -28.07
CA ALA A 61 -6.76 2.00 -29.28
C ALA A 61 -5.22 1.93 -29.31
N ALA A 62 -4.68 0.87 -29.90
CA ALA A 62 -3.26 0.80 -30.22
C ALA A 62 -2.90 1.87 -31.27
N ALA A 63 -1.80 2.59 -31.05
CA ALA A 63 -1.26 3.53 -32.02
C ALA A 63 -0.58 2.76 -33.16
N THR A 64 -0.84 3.16 -34.41
CA THR A 64 -0.15 2.63 -35.59
C THR A 64 1.33 3.02 -35.61
N GLN A 65 1.66 4.20 -35.10
CA GLN A 65 3.01 4.74 -34.95
C GLN A 65 3.15 5.37 -33.56
N PRO A 66 3.46 4.60 -32.52
CA PRO A 66 3.59 5.13 -31.16
C PRO A 66 4.79 6.07 -31.05
N GLU A 67 4.62 7.18 -30.33
CA GLU A 67 5.67 8.20 -30.15
C GLU A 67 6.72 7.82 -29.09
N ALA A 68 6.48 6.76 -28.31
CA ALA A 68 7.37 6.28 -27.26
C ALA A 68 7.56 4.76 -27.30
N CYS A 69 8.61 4.30 -26.63
CA CYS A 69 8.78 2.89 -26.32
C CYS A 69 7.74 2.48 -25.27
N PHE A 70 7.16 1.29 -25.44
CA PHE A 70 6.14 0.75 -24.55
C PHE A 70 6.48 -0.69 -24.17
N GLY A 71 5.95 -1.12 -23.02
CA GLY A 71 6.14 -2.47 -22.51
C GLY A 71 5.46 -2.64 -21.16
N ARG A 72 5.59 -3.83 -20.58
CA ARG A 72 5.21 -4.11 -19.20
C ARG A 72 6.33 -4.88 -18.53
N CYS A 73 6.48 -4.69 -17.23
CA CYS A 73 7.46 -5.38 -16.41
C CYS A 73 6.74 -6.22 -15.36
N THR A 74 7.37 -7.32 -14.95
CA THR A 74 7.01 -8.07 -13.75
C THR A 74 7.88 -7.59 -12.60
N LEU A 75 7.34 -7.62 -11.38
CA LEU A 75 8.14 -7.44 -10.18
C LEU A 75 8.95 -8.72 -9.91
N ALA A 76 10.20 -8.57 -9.50
CA ALA A 76 11.10 -9.67 -9.14
C ALA A 76 11.12 -9.93 -7.62
N SER A 77 10.93 -8.88 -6.83
CA SER A 77 10.88 -8.93 -5.37
C SER A 77 9.60 -9.63 -4.91
N PRO A 78 9.66 -10.41 -3.80
CA PRO A 78 8.48 -10.98 -3.20
C PRO A 78 7.74 -9.86 -2.47
N GLY A 79 6.59 -9.43 -2.98
CA GLY A 79 5.81 -8.34 -2.40
C GLY A 79 4.90 -7.69 -3.43
N LYS A 80 3.88 -6.98 -2.95
CA LYS A 80 2.98 -6.15 -3.79
C LYS A 80 2.62 -4.83 -3.12
N ASP A 81 3.32 -4.48 -2.06
CA ASP A 81 3.16 -3.20 -1.37
C ASP A 81 3.91 -2.07 -2.10
N THR A 82 3.50 -0.85 -1.80
CA THR A 82 4.06 0.38 -2.41
C THR A 82 5.57 0.48 -2.25
N THR A 83 6.12 0.08 -1.10
CA THR A 83 7.55 0.25 -0.80
C THR A 83 8.38 -0.70 -1.66
N THR A 84 8.00 -1.99 -1.71
CA THR A 84 8.67 -2.99 -2.54
C THR A 84 8.72 -2.57 -4.01
N GLY A 85 7.59 -2.11 -4.57
CA GLY A 85 7.52 -1.66 -5.95
C GLY A 85 8.44 -0.47 -6.26
N HIS A 86 8.46 0.54 -5.38
CA HIS A 86 9.31 1.72 -5.55
C HIS A 86 10.80 1.41 -5.37
N TRP A 87 11.14 0.50 -4.45
CA TRP A 87 12.52 0.08 -4.20
C TRP A 87 13.10 -0.68 -5.39
N GLU A 88 12.36 -1.64 -5.94
CA GLU A 88 12.81 -2.41 -7.10
C GLU A 88 12.99 -1.53 -8.34
N MET A 89 12.06 -0.61 -8.55
CA MET A 89 12.16 0.43 -9.56
C MET A 89 13.47 1.23 -9.46
N ALA A 90 13.95 1.50 -8.24
CA ALA A 90 15.22 2.18 -7.96
C ALA A 90 16.44 1.24 -7.92
N GLY A 91 16.27 -0.05 -8.21
CA GLY A 91 17.34 -1.05 -8.28
C GLY A 91 17.59 -1.84 -6.99
N ILE A 92 16.68 -1.80 -6.02
CA ILE A 92 16.78 -2.57 -4.77
C ILE A 92 15.86 -3.79 -4.86
N HIS A 93 16.45 -4.98 -4.88
CA HIS A 93 15.69 -6.23 -4.86
C HIS A 93 15.56 -6.73 -3.42
N LEU A 94 14.34 -7.09 -3.01
CA LEU A 94 14.11 -7.71 -1.72
C LEU A 94 14.21 -9.23 -1.82
N ASP A 95 14.81 -9.87 -0.82
CA ASP A 95 14.78 -11.33 -0.67
C ASP A 95 13.55 -11.79 0.13
N THR A 96 12.92 -10.89 0.89
CA THR A 96 11.82 -11.21 1.81
C THR A 96 10.76 -10.11 1.76
N PRO A 97 9.46 -10.45 1.67
CA PRO A 97 8.38 -9.46 1.67
C PRO A 97 8.27 -8.77 3.02
N PHE A 98 7.75 -7.54 3.02
CA PHE A 98 7.26 -6.93 4.24
C PHE A 98 6.05 -7.73 4.78
N PRO A 99 5.96 -7.95 6.11
CA PRO A 99 4.84 -8.67 6.69
C PRO A 99 3.54 -7.86 6.59
N LEU A 100 2.44 -8.54 6.27
CA LEU A 100 1.08 -7.98 6.35
C LEU A 100 0.36 -8.55 7.57
N TYR A 101 -0.62 -7.81 8.09
CA TYR A 101 -1.30 -8.13 9.34
C TYR A 101 -2.84 -8.15 9.18
N PRO A 102 -3.41 -9.00 8.29
CA PRO A 102 -4.85 -9.04 8.01
C PRO A 102 -5.71 -9.46 9.22
N HIS A 103 -5.09 -10.05 10.24
CA HIS A 103 -5.73 -10.47 11.49
C HIS A 103 -5.17 -9.74 12.71
N GLY A 104 -4.54 -8.58 12.50
CA GLY A 104 -3.80 -7.86 13.53
C GLY A 104 -2.36 -8.37 13.68
N PHE A 105 -1.61 -7.69 14.53
CA PHE A 105 -0.26 -8.04 14.93
C PHE A 105 -0.28 -9.26 15.86
N PRO A 106 0.70 -10.17 15.74
CA PRO A 106 0.81 -11.33 16.61
C PRO A 106 0.91 -10.97 18.10
N PRO A 107 0.43 -11.83 19.01
CA PRO A 107 0.52 -11.60 20.46
C PRO A 107 1.92 -11.27 20.93
N GLU A 108 2.96 -11.95 20.43
CA GLU A 108 4.35 -11.71 20.80
C GLU A 108 4.85 -10.30 20.46
N VAL A 109 4.33 -9.69 19.38
CA VAL A 109 4.64 -8.30 19.01
C VAL A 109 3.91 -7.34 19.94
N MET A 110 2.63 -7.61 20.19
CA MET A 110 1.78 -6.74 21.00
C MET A 110 2.13 -6.77 22.48
N GLU A 111 2.41 -7.94 23.04
CA GLU A 111 2.81 -8.10 24.45
C GLU A 111 4.13 -7.39 24.74
N GLU A 112 5.12 -7.54 23.86
CA GLU A 112 6.40 -6.85 23.99
C GLU A 112 6.25 -5.34 23.82
N PHE A 113 5.43 -4.90 22.86
CA PHE A 113 5.11 -3.49 22.66
C PHE A 113 4.44 -2.88 23.90
N GLU A 114 3.37 -3.51 24.41
CA GLU A 114 2.66 -3.10 25.64
C GLU A 114 3.61 -3.02 26.84
N ARG A 115 4.47 -4.02 27.00
CA ARG A 115 5.50 -4.06 28.06
C ARG A 115 6.45 -2.87 27.98
N ARG A 116 6.92 -2.51 26.78
CA ARG A 116 7.87 -1.40 26.58
C ARG A 116 7.24 -0.02 26.71
N ILE A 117 5.97 0.14 26.34
CA ILE A 117 5.26 1.41 26.52
C ILE A 117 4.69 1.56 27.94
N GLY A 118 4.57 0.46 28.69
CA GLY A 118 4.04 0.43 30.06
C GLY A 118 2.53 0.62 30.12
N ARG A 119 1.81 0.28 29.05
CA ARG A 119 0.36 0.48 28.89
C ARG A 119 -0.23 -0.66 28.05
N ARG A 120 -1.49 -1.00 28.31
CA ARG A 120 -2.27 -1.88 27.43
C ARG A 120 -2.70 -1.12 26.17
N THR A 121 -3.15 -1.85 25.16
CA THR A 121 -3.60 -1.32 23.88
C THR A 121 -5.05 -1.73 23.56
N LEU A 122 -5.67 -1.01 22.63
CA LEU A 122 -6.98 -1.31 22.07
C LEU A 122 -6.86 -1.65 20.57
N GLY A 123 -7.83 -2.40 20.04
CA GLY A 123 -7.97 -2.67 18.61
C GLY A 123 -7.22 -3.91 18.13
N ASN A 124 -6.00 -3.71 17.63
CA ASN A 124 -5.18 -4.71 16.95
C ASN A 124 -5.87 -5.40 15.75
N LYS A 125 -6.33 -4.60 14.78
CA LYS A 125 -6.99 -5.10 13.56
C LYS A 125 -6.81 -4.15 12.36
N PRO A 126 -7.03 -4.62 11.12
CA PRO A 126 -7.16 -3.72 9.97
C PRO A 126 -8.40 -2.85 10.09
N ALA A 127 -8.25 -1.54 9.90
CA ALA A 127 -9.36 -0.58 9.91
C ALA A 127 -8.97 0.73 9.23
N SER A 128 -9.94 1.51 8.75
CA SER A 128 -9.68 2.91 8.43
C SER A 128 -9.49 3.73 9.71
N GLY A 129 -8.67 4.79 9.65
CA GLY A 129 -8.44 5.67 10.80
C GLY A 129 -9.74 6.30 11.33
N THR A 130 -10.68 6.62 10.45
CA THR A 130 -11.98 7.16 10.83
C THR A 130 -12.85 6.15 11.54
N GLU A 131 -12.86 4.89 11.11
CA GLU A 131 -13.66 3.83 11.73
C GLU A 131 -13.11 3.45 13.10
N ILE A 132 -11.79 3.25 13.21
CA ILE A 132 -11.20 2.79 14.46
C ILE A 132 -11.28 3.84 15.58
N ILE A 133 -11.15 5.13 15.23
CA ILE A 133 -11.33 6.24 16.17
C ILE A 133 -12.81 6.32 16.59
N LYS A 134 -13.75 6.15 15.67
CA LYS A 134 -15.18 6.14 15.99
C LYS A 134 -15.55 4.96 16.90
N GLU A 135 -14.94 3.80 16.69
CA GLU A 135 -15.22 2.58 17.45
C GLU A 135 -14.60 2.61 18.85
N LEU A 136 -13.32 2.99 18.96
CA LEU A 136 -12.51 2.81 20.17
C LEU A 136 -12.09 4.12 20.84
N GLY A 137 -12.44 5.27 20.26
CA GLY A 137 -12.06 6.59 20.75
C GLY A 137 -12.56 6.85 22.16
N GLU A 138 -13.83 6.54 22.47
CA GLU A 138 -14.38 6.73 23.82
C GLU A 138 -13.67 5.84 24.86
N GLU A 139 -13.40 4.57 24.53
CA GLU A 139 -12.67 3.67 25.42
C GLU A 139 -11.23 4.13 25.63
N HIS A 140 -10.57 4.62 24.58
CA HIS A 140 -9.26 5.26 24.68
C HIS A 140 -9.29 6.46 25.64
N MET A 141 -10.29 7.34 25.52
CA MET A 141 -10.44 8.51 26.39
C MET A 141 -10.62 8.12 27.86
N LEU A 142 -11.31 7.01 28.14
CA LEU A 142 -11.56 6.52 29.49
C LEU A 142 -10.36 5.78 30.11
N THR A 143 -9.64 5.00 29.31
CA THR A 143 -8.59 4.08 29.80
C THR A 143 -7.18 4.64 29.67
N GLY A 144 -6.96 5.57 28.74
CA GLY A 144 -5.64 6.04 28.34
C GLY A 144 -4.80 5.01 27.58
N TRP A 145 -5.41 3.93 27.08
CA TRP A 145 -4.76 2.90 26.27
C TRP A 145 -4.73 3.31 24.80
N PRO A 146 -3.55 3.44 24.15
CA PRO A 146 -3.50 3.80 22.74
C PRO A 146 -4.18 2.75 21.87
N ILE A 147 -4.78 3.23 20.76
CA ILE A 147 -5.45 2.39 19.78
C ILE A 147 -4.42 1.97 18.73
N ILE A 148 -4.24 0.67 18.57
CA ILE A 148 -3.32 0.08 17.59
C ILE A 148 -4.12 -0.53 16.45
N TYR A 149 -3.75 -0.20 15.22
CA TYR A 149 -4.42 -0.71 14.03
C TYR A 149 -3.45 -0.74 12.84
N THR A 150 -3.86 -1.44 11.78
CA THR A 150 -3.09 -1.55 10.54
C THR A 150 -3.97 -1.31 9.32
N SER A 151 -3.40 -1.41 8.12
CA SER A 151 -4.10 -1.25 6.84
C SER A 151 -3.86 -2.46 5.94
N ALA A 152 -4.13 -2.32 4.63
CA ALA A 152 -3.73 -3.30 3.63
C ALA A 152 -2.22 -3.28 3.35
N ASP A 153 -1.53 -2.19 3.69
CA ASP A 153 -0.08 -2.06 3.61
C ASP A 153 0.60 -2.47 4.92
N SER A 154 1.91 -2.74 4.86
CA SER A 154 2.75 -3.06 6.02
C SER A 154 3.01 -1.83 6.90
N VAL A 155 2.01 -1.46 7.72
CA VAL A 155 2.07 -0.29 8.61
C VAL A 155 1.60 -0.62 10.02
N PHE A 156 2.24 -0.01 11.01
CA PHE A 156 1.85 -0.05 12.42
C PHE A 156 1.38 1.35 12.83
N GLN A 157 0.08 1.52 13.06
CA GLN A 157 -0.52 2.83 13.31
C GLN A 157 -0.96 2.92 14.76
N VAL A 158 -0.65 4.07 15.38
CA VAL A 158 -0.99 4.38 16.77
C VAL A 158 -1.89 5.61 16.77
N ALA A 159 -3.09 5.48 17.31
CA ALA A 159 -4.01 6.59 17.53
C ALA A 159 -4.18 6.85 19.03
N ALA A 160 -4.14 8.13 19.39
CA ALA A 160 -4.42 8.61 20.73
C ALA A 160 -4.94 10.05 20.67
N HIS A 161 -5.82 10.41 21.60
CA HIS A 161 -6.28 11.78 21.79
C HIS A 161 -5.20 12.57 22.55
N GLU A 162 -4.85 13.75 22.05
CA GLU A 162 -3.69 14.52 22.52
C GLU A 162 -3.83 14.99 23.99
N GLU A 163 -5.06 15.19 24.46
CA GLU A 163 -5.34 15.54 25.86
C GLU A 163 -5.17 14.35 26.84
N VAL A 164 -5.14 13.12 26.32
CA VAL A 164 -5.00 11.88 27.11
C VAL A 164 -3.57 11.34 27.03
N ILE A 165 -3.00 11.33 25.83
CA ILE A 165 -1.59 11.03 25.58
C ILE A 165 -1.00 12.21 24.81
N ALA A 166 -0.22 13.03 25.51
CA ALA A 166 0.44 14.18 24.91
C ALA A 166 1.30 13.77 23.71
N VAL A 167 1.36 14.61 22.69
CA VAL A 167 2.08 14.34 21.43
C VAL A 167 3.53 13.84 21.63
N PRO A 168 4.35 14.39 22.55
CA PRO A 168 5.70 13.86 22.79
C PRO A 168 5.70 12.41 23.29
N GLU A 169 4.72 12.02 24.11
CA GLU A 169 4.57 10.64 24.58
C GLU A 169 4.06 9.73 23.46
N LEU A 170 3.16 10.21 22.61
CA LEU A 170 2.74 9.49 21.41
C LEU A 170 3.92 9.21 20.47
N TYR A 171 4.82 10.19 20.27
CA TYR A 171 6.05 9.97 19.50
C TYR A 171 6.97 8.94 20.17
N ARG A 172 7.17 9.00 21.49
CA ARG A 172 7.92 7.97 22.22
C ARG A 172 7.33 6.57 22.02
N ILE A 173 5.99 6.45 22.04
CA ILE A 173 5.28 5.19 21.77
C ILE A 173 5.58 4.68 20.35
N CYS A 174 5.53 5.56 19.34
CA CYS A 174 5.86 5.21 17.95
C CYS A 174 7.34 4.81 17.78
N GLU A 175 8.26 5.47 18.48
CA GLU A 175 9.69 5.11 18.48
C GLU A 175 9.91 3.72 19.10
N VAL A 176 9.17 3.39 20.16
CA VAL A 176 9.18 2.05 20.77
C VAL A 176 8.67 0.99 19.79
N ALA A 177 7.61 1.28 19.03
CA ALA A 177 7.10 0.36 17.99
C ALA A 177 8.12 0.11 16.87
N ARG A 178 8.99 1.08 16.58
CA ARG A 178 9.95 1.01 15.48
C ARG A 178 11.25 0.27 15.84
N ALA A 179 11.67 0.32 17.10
CA ALA A 179 12.96 -0.17 17.59
C ALA A 179 12.92 -1.67 17.89
#